data_AF-F4PXV8-F1
#
_entry.id   AF-F4PXV8-F1
#
_cell.length_a   1.000
_cell.length_b   1.000
_cell.length_c   1.000
_cell.angle_alpha   90.00
_cell.angle_beta   90.00
_cell.angle_gamma   90.00
#
_symmetry.space_group_name_H-M   'P 1'
#
loop_
_entity.id
_entity.type
_entity.pdbx_description
1 polymer ?
#
loop_
_entity_poly.entity_id
_entity_poly.type
_entity_poly.pdbx_seq_one_letter_code
_entity_poly.pdbx_strand_id
1 'polypeptide(L)'
;MTSQFLGRQKNNNDDDNVKVWTKIDETLFRRVWNNKVLQRLICSKIKDYLSKDDRAVLISSGAAGVIERYKADRLEFIKSNSLYGAYGGDYALYSCYFLTVDLFISHYDSYQKKTTRGQSVIDDLSYNKRNYRDTWLFRRVFDILKERGMEPESMATVNTWRNVIKSNNVEWYNYVKSKFPMPATGIHHFKKELVPLSAKPSQDNYRAIHPMTGTELLAELLQDLIDFDPSENWLERVNFSYLAEHGLVDILETIEMHAGSYIPRTLTPTPPGYVSKSQQVQYLDRHLTEHTMTVAIQHKQIAFIKCLYKVSKIPLTLSTLMAIARTCDLPFIIALHNIEPEAGRLYTIFLHVMSSKFSQYFAISPHSVSKCKNFRKEFTDHVKSLNYLDHNLKCFTDTATLDATARVIYQPKNTEQHFSIFQQHDPQISTFSFDDVDDTR
;
A
#
# COMPACT_ATOMS: atom_id res chain seq x y z
N MET A 1 -30.35 23.98 -21.11
CA MET A 1 -30.62 23.26 -22.38
C MET A 1 -31.24 21.92 -22.03
N THR A 2 -32.36 21.63 -22.66
CA THR A 2 -33.44 20.73 -22.25
C THR A 2 -33.18 19.25 -22.53
N SER A 3 -33.56 18.39 -21.58
CA SER A 3 -33.67 16.93 -21.75
C SER A 3 -34.66 16.58 -22.87
N GLN A 4 -34.12 16.18 -24.01
CA GLN A 4 -34.81 15.37 -25.01
C GLN A 4 -33.97 14.12 -25.24
N PHE A 5 -34.10 13.13 -24.37
CA PHE A 5 -33.63 11.78 -24.65
C PHE A 5 -34.74 10.81 -24.25
N LEU A 6 -35.52 10.42 -25.26
CA LEU A 6 -36.28 9.16 -25.41
C LEU A 6 -37.31 9.36 -26.52
N GLY A 7 -36.85 9.38 -27.78
CA GLY A 7 -37.72 9.18 -28.92
C GLY A 7 -38.10 7.71 -29.02
N ARG A 8 -39.28 7.33 -28.53
CA ARG A 8 -39.96 6.09 -28.92
C ARG A 8 -40.47 6.27 -30.35
N GLN A 9 -40.08 5.37 -31.28
CA GLN A 9 -40.88 5.16 -32.48
C GLN A 9 -42.25 4.65 -32.05
N LYS A 10 -43.27 5.38 -32.50
CA LYS A 10 -44.70 5.09 -32.36
C LYS A 10 -45.02 3.82 -33.16
N ASN A 11 -45.31 2.72 -32.48
CA ASN A 11 -46.25 1.76 -33.02
C ASN A 11 -47.63 2.20 -32.52
N ASN A 12 -48.46 2.68 -33.45
CA ASN A 12 -49.87 2.88 -33.20
C ASN A 12 -50.50 1.50 -33.01
N ASN A 13 -51.00 1.24 -31.80
CA ASN A 13 -52.33 0.70 -31.57
C ASN A 13 -52.61 0.86 -30.07
N ASP A 14 -53.71 1.54 -29.80
CA ASP A 14 -54.25 1.83 -28.49
C ASP A 14 -54.56 0.54 -27.72
N ASP A 15 -54.14 0.47 -26.47
CA ASP A 15 -55.10 0.38 -25.36
C ASP A 15 -54.38 0.50 -24.01
N ASP A 16 -54.99 1.33 -23.18
CA ASP A 16 -54.83 1.56 -21.75
C ASP A 16 -53.82 0.68 -20.99
N ASN A 17 -52.71 1.28 -20.58
CA ASN A 17 -52.10 0.96 -19.30
C ASN A 17 -51.41 2.18 -18.72
N VAL A 18 -51.96 2.65 -17.60
CA VAL A 18 -51.48 3.73 -16.74
C VAL A 18 -49.96 3.63 -16.58
N LYS A 19 -49.21 4.51 -17.25
CA LYS A 19 -47.79 4.71 -16.97
C LYS A 19 -47.68 5.38 -15.61
N VAL A 20 -47.51 4.57 -14.57
CA VAL A 20 -46.95 5.05 -13.31
C VAL A 20 -45.52 5.50 -13.61
N TRP A 21 -45.32 6.82 -13.79
CA TRP A 21 -43.99 7.40 -13.85
C TRP A 21 -43.45 7.41 -12.42
N THR A 22 -42.79 6.32 -12.02
CA THR A 22 -42.04 6.30 -10.77
C THR A 22 -40.98 7.38 -10.87
N LYS A 23 -41.12 8.45 -10.08
CA LYS A 23 -40.16 9.55 -10.02
C LYS A 23 -38.81 8.95 -9.62
N ILE A 24 -37.85 8.94 -10.53
CA ILE A 24 -36.52 8.41 -10.25
C ILE A 24 -35.91 9.27 -9.15
N ASP A 25 -35.55 8.64 -8.03
CA ASP A 25 -34.82 9.31 -6.96
C ASP A 25 -33.49 9.80 -7.52
N GLU A 26 -33.35 11.12 -7.65
CA GLU A 26 -32.19 11.76 -8.27
C GLU A 26 -30.92 11.56 -7.45
N THR A 27 -31.04 11.41 -6.13
CA THR A 27 -29.92 11.11 -5.23
C THR A 27 -29.43 9.69 -5.46
N LEU A 28 -30.36 8.74 -5.54
CA LEU A 28 -30.05 7.36 -5.87
C LEU A 28 -29.46 7.25 -7.28
N PHE A 29 -30.04 7.93 -8.26
CA PHE A 29 -29.55 7.98 -9.64
C PHE A 29 -28.12 8.52 -9.70
N ARG A 30 -27.83 9.66 -9.06
CA ARG A 30 -26.48 10.22 -9.02
C ARG A 30 -25.50 9.29 -8.30
N ARG A 31 -25.90 8.64 -7.20
CA ARG A 31 -25.07 7.64 -6.51
C ARG A 31 -24.75 6.44 -7.40
N VAL A 32 -25.74 5.92 -8.12
CA VAL A 32 -25.58 4.80 -9.07
C VAL A 32 -24.75 5.20 -10.28
N TRP A 33 -24.97 6.39 -10.84
CA TRP A 33 -24.30 6.86 -12.06
C TRP A 33 -22.86 7.34 -11.81
N ASN A 34 -22.58 7.87 -10.62
CA ASN A 34 -21.21 8.21 -10.19
C ASN A 34 -20.41 6.96 -9.80
N ASN A 35 -21.08 5.84 -9.52
CA ASN A 35 -20.43 4.56 -9.33
C ASN A 35 -20.11 3.95 -10.69
N LYS A 36 -18.87 4.13 -11.17
CA LYS A 36 -18.39 3.64 -12.47
C LYS A 36 -18.62 2.13 -12.70
N VAL A 37 -18.70 1.33 -11.64
CA VAL A 37 -18.91 -0.12 -11.74
C VAL A 37 -20.38 -0.43 -11.97
N LEU A 38 -21.28 0.18 -11.18
CA LEU A 38 -22.73 0.06 -11.40
C LEU A 38 -23.13 0.66 -12.75
N GLN A 39 -22.55 1.80 -13.12
CA GLN A 39 -22.71 2.38 -14.44
C GLN A 39 -22.32 1.39 -15.53
N ARG A 40 -21.15 0.75 -15.45
CA ARG A 40 -20.70 -0.26 -16.42
C ARG A 40 -21.52 -1.55 -16.38
N LEU A 41 -22.01 -1.97 -15.21
CA LEU A 41 -22.86 -3.14 -15.04
C LEU A 41 -24.24 -2.90 -15.66
N ILE A 42 -24.85 -1.75 -15.37
CA ILE A 42 -26.09 -1.28 -15.98
C ILE A 42 -25.88 -1.19 -17.49
N CYS A 43 -24.83 -0.51 -17.94
CA CYS A 43 -24.47 -0.43 -19.37
C CYS A 43 -24.29 -1.82 -19.99
N SER A 44 -23.67 -2.77 -19.30
CA SER A 44 -23.51 -4.16 -19.77
C SER A 44 -24.84 -4.93 -19.86
N LYS A 45 -25.82 -4.58 -19.03
CA LYS A 45 -27.18 -5.15 -19.04
C LYS A 45 -28.13 -4.47 -20.02
N ILE A 46 -27.95 -3.17 -20.27
CA ILE A 46 -28.77 -2.39 -21.22
C ILE A 46 -28.14 -2.30 -22.60
N LYS A 47 -26.90 -2.80 -22.80
CA LYS A 47 -26.15 -2.67 -24.06
C LYS A 47 -26.97 -3.14 -25.26
N ASP A 48 -27.79 -4.16 -25.09
CA ASP A 48 -28.58 -4.74 -26.18
C ASP A 48 -29.77 -3.85 -26.58
N TYR A 49 -30.10 -2.85 -25.76
CA TYR A 49 -31.16 -1.85 -25.96
C TYR A 49 -30.63 -0.47 -26.39
N LEU A 50 -29.31 -0.28 -26.47
CA LEU A 50 -28.69 0.98 -26.91
C LEU A 50 -28.53 1.04 -28.44
N SER A 51 -28.53 2.25 -29.01
CA SER A 51 -28.19 2.48 -30.42
C SER A 51 -26.71 2.12 -30.70
N LYS A 52 -26.34 1.89 -31.96
CA LYS A 52 -24.94 1.58 -32.31
C LYS A 52 -23.96 2.69 -31.92
N ASP A 53 -24.39 3.95 -32.02
CA ASP A 53 -23.54 5.11 -31.75
C ASP A 53 -23.38 5.35 -30.24
N ASP A 54 -24.46 5.17 -29.47
CA ASP A 54 -24.40 5.26 -27.99
C ASP A 54 -23.56 4.13 -27.38
N ARG A 55 -23.60 2.94 -28.01
CA ARG A 55 -22.71 1.83 -27.68
C ARG A 55 -21.26 2.25 -27.89
N ALA A 56 -20.90 2.80 -29.06
CA ALA A 56 -19.53 3.19 -29.40
C ALA A 56 -18.91 4.19 -28.41
N VAL A 57 -19.70 5.16 -27.92
CA VAL A 57 -19.25 6.15 -26.93
C VAL A 57 -18.94 5.52 -25.57
N LEU A 58 -19.76 4.56 -25.11
CA LEU A 58 -19.55 3.79 -23.87
C LEU A 58 -18.40 2.76 -23.97
N ILE A 59 -18.05 2.37 -25.20
CA ILE A 59 -17.16 1.27 -25.59
C ILE A 59 -15.73 1.73 -25.93
N SER A 60 -15.48 3.05 -26.05
CA SER A 60 -14.19 3.64 -26.48
C SER A 60 -12.93 3.20 -25.70
N SER A 61 -13.07 2.50 -24.57
CA SER A 61 -11.98 1.77 -23.93
C SER A 61 -11.66 0.48 -24.68
N GLY A 62 -10.41 0.20 -25.05
CA GLY A 62 -9.99 -0.97 -25.84
C GLY A 62 -10.50 -2.36 -25.39
N ALA A 63 -11.10 -2.50 -24.20
CA ALA A 63 -11.82 -3.69 -23.74
C ALA A 63 -13.06 -4.05 -24.59
N ALA A 64 -13.76 -3.09 -25.18
CA ALA A 64 -14.93 -3.43 -25.99
C ALA A 64 -14.54 -3.85 -27.42
N GLY A 65 -13.45 -3.29 -27.96
CA GLY A 65 -12.79 -3.80 -29.17
C GLY A 65 -12.26 -5.23 -29.01
N VAL A 66 -11.99 -5.70 -27.78
CA VAL A 66 -11.72 -7.13 -27.51
C VAL A 66 -12.98 -7.97 -27.75
N ILE A 67 -14.15 -7.54 -27.28
CA ILE A 67 -15.42 -8.24 -27.48
C ILE A 67 -15.84 -8.23 -28.96
N GLU A 68 -15.66 -7.10 -29.65
CA GLU A 68 -15.99 -6.99 -31.07
C GLU A 68 -15.12 -7.89 -31.93
N ARG A 69 -13.80 -7.92 -31.71
CA ARG A 69 -12.89 -8.85 -32.40
C ARG A 69 -13.25 -10.30 -32.13
N TYR A 70 -13.58 -10.64 -30.88
CA TYR A 70 -14.02 -11.99 -30.52
C TYR A 70 -15.32 -12.39 -31.23
N LYS A 71 -16.29 -11.47 -31.36
CA LYS A 71 -17.56 -11.71 -32.06
C LYS A 71 -17.39 -11.78 -33.57
N ALA A 72 -16.47 -11.01 -34.14
CA ALA A 72 -16.23 -10.96 -35.58
C ALA A 72 -15.60 -12.25 -36.10
N ASP A 73 -14.54 -12.73 -35.45
CA ASP A 73 -13.96 -14.05 -35.71
C ASP A 73 -13.32 -14.60 -34.45
N ARG A 74 -14.01 -15.59 -33.87
CA ARG A 74 -13.57 -16.22 -32.63
C ARG A 74 -12.31 -17.05 -32.79
N LEU A 75 -12.19 -17.81 -33.88
CA LEU A 75 -11.05 -18.72 -34.05
C LEU A 75 -9.78 -17.90 -34.29
N GLU A 76 -9.89 -16.85 -35.10
CA GLU A 76 -8.80 -15.92 -35.33
C GLU A 76 -8.46 -15.11 -34.09
N PHE A 77 -9.45 -14.67 -33.30
CA PHE A 77 -9.21 -14.01 -32.02
C PHE A 77 -8.39 -14.90 -31.06
N ILE A 78 -8.73 -16.18 -30.95
CA ILE A 78 -8.02 -17.11 -30.06
C ILE A 78 -6.60 -17.38 -30.58
N LYS A 79 -6.44 -17.60 -31.90
CA LYS A 79 -5.13 -17.81 -32.54
C LYS A 79 -4.21 -16.60 -32.41
N SER A 80 -4.69 -15.41 -32.77
CA SER A 80 -3.91 -14.16 -32.74
C SER A 80 -3.43 -13.78 -31.33
N ASN A 81 -4.23 -14.07 -30.30
CA ASN A 81 -3.86 -13.83 -28.91
C ASN A 81 -3.09 -15.02 -28.29
N SER A 82 -2.90 -16.13 -29.01
CA SER A 82 -2.11 -17.27 -28.55
C SER A 82 -0.58 -17.05 -28.65
N LEU A 83 -0.15 -16.02 -29.38
CA LEU A 83 1.26 -15.69 -29.63
C LEU A 83 1.95 -14.97 -28.44
N TYR A 84 1.20 -14.56 -27.41
CA TYR A 84 1.74 -13.87 -26.22
C TYR A 84 2.21 -14.82 -25.09
N GLY A 85 2.49 -16.09 -25.41
CA GLY A 85 3.03 -17.09 -24.48
C GLY A 85 1.97 -18.03 -23.87
N ALA A 86 2.33 -18.71 -22.77
CA ALA A 86 1.55 -19.80 -22.14
C ALA A 86 0.12 -19.45 -21.67
N TYR A 87 -0.27 -18.17 -21.71
CA TYR A 87 -1.57 -17.64 -21.29
C TYR A 87 -2.44 -17.19 -22.49
N GLY A 88 -2.18 -17.75 -23.67
CA GLY A 88 -2.72 -17.30 -24.95
C GLY A 88 -4.25 -17.37 -25.11
N GLY A 89 -4.83 -16.37 -25.80
CA GLY A 89 -6.20 -16.38 -26.33
C GLY A 89 -7.32 -16.21 -25.30
N ASP A 90 -7.49 -17.23 -24.46
CA ASP A 90 -8.60 -17.37 -23.52
C ASP A 90 -8.49 -16.32 -22.40
N TYR A 91 -7.27 -16.05 -21.94
CA TYR A 91 -6.96 -14.99 -20.96
C TYR A 91 -7.48 -13.61 -21.39
N ALA A 92 -7.33 -13.26 -22.67
CA ALA A 92 -7.73 -11.95 -23.17
C ALA A 92 -9.24 -11.73 -23.08
N LEU A 93 -10.04 -12.79 -23.26
CA LEU A 93 -11.48 -12.73 -23.09
C LEU A 93 -11.87 -12.75 -21.61
N TYR A 94 -11.30 -13.65 -20.81
CA TYR A 94 -11.66 -13.79 -19.39
C TYR A 94 -11.26 -12.58 -18.54
N SER A 95 -10.14 -11.94 -18.85
CA SER A 95 -9.69 -10.71 -18.18
C SER A 95 -10.41 -9.44 -18.65
N CYS A 96 -11.32 -9.53 -19.64
CA CYS A 96 -12.04 -8.39 -20.20
C CYS A 96 -13.16 -7.89 -19.27
N TYR A 97 -13.19 -6.58 -18.98
CA TYR A 97 -14.18 -5.96 -18.09
C TYR A 97 -15.63 -6.06 -18.57
N PHE A 98 -15.84 -6.29 -19.88
CA PHE A 98 -17.17 -6.39 -20.48
C PHE A 98 -17.65 -7.83 -20.67
N LEU A 99 -16.90 -8.83 -20.17
CA LEU A 99 -17.35 -10.21 -20.19
C LEU A 99 -18.71 -10.33 -19.48
N THR A 100 -19.68 -10.92 -20.18
CA THR A 100 -20.99 -11.28 -19.62
C THR A 100 -21.08 -12.78 -19.39
N VAL A 101 -22.02 -13.19 -18.54
CA VAL A 101 -22.30 -14.61 -18.28
C VAL A 101 -22.67 -15.34 -19.57
N ASP A 102 -23.51 -14.77 -20.43
CA ASP A 102 -23.90 -15.43 -21.69
C ASP A 102 -22.72 -15.60 -22.65
N LEU A 103 -21.82 -14.62 -22.69
CA LEU A 103 -20.62 -14.69 -23.51
C LEU A 103 -19.64 -15.71 -22.95
N PHE A 104 -19.52 -15.78 -21.62
CA PHE A 104 -18.77 -16.83 -20.94
C PHE A 104 -19.33 -18.22 -21.27
N ILE A 105 -20.63 -18.44 -21.11
CA ILE A 105 -21.32 -19.71 -21.40
C ILE A 105 -21.05 -20.13 -22.84
N SER A 106 -21.32 -19.21 -23.77
CA SER A 106 -21.09 -19.42 -25.20
C SER A 106 -19.64 -19.80 -25.46
N HIS A 107 -18.68 -19.06 -24.91
CA HIS A 107 -17.26 -19.35 -25.10
C HIS A 107 -16.83 -20.71 -24.50
N TYR A 108 -17.29 -20.99 -23.28
CA TYR A 108 -16.93 -22.22 -22.58
C TYR A 108 -17.43 -23.47 -23.32
N ASP A 109 -18.71 -23.49 -23.71
CA ASP A 109 -19.36 -24.71 -24.24
C ASP A 109 -18.84 -25.11 -25.61
N SER A 110 -18.44 -24.13 -26.43
CA SER A 110 -18.10 -24.37 -27.83
C SER A 110 -16.60 -24.42 -28.11
N TYR A 111 -15.74 -24.01 -27.17
CA TYR A 111 -14.28 -24.08 -27.32
C TYR A 111 -13.61 -24.75 -26.11
N GLN A 112 -13.73 -24.16 -24.93
CA GLN A 112 -12.95 -24.56 -23.74
C GLN A 112 -13.31 -25.97 -23.22
N LYS A 113 -14.59 -26.35 -23.23
CA LYS A 113 -15.03 -27.72 -22.89
C LYS A 113 -14.37 -28.79 -23.77
N LYS A 114 -14.03 -28.45 -25.02
CA LYS A 114 -13.52 -29.40 -26.03
C LYS A 114 -11.99 -29.50 -26.06
N THR A 115 -11.26 -28.53 -25.49
CA THR A 115 -9.79 -28.44 -25.63
C THR A 115 -9.02 -29.05 -24.47
N THR A 116 -9.67 -29.70 -23.49
CA THR A 116 -9.04 -30.28 -22.27
C THR A 116 -8.25 -29.27 -21.41
N ARG A 117 -8.26 -27.97 -21.78
CA ARG A 117 -7.61 -26.85 -21.08
C ARG A 117 -8.46 -26.25 -19.96
N GLY A 118 -9.51 -26.96 -19.53
CA GLY A 118 -10.50 -26.49 -18.56
C GLY A 118 -9.94 -26.11 -17.18
N GLN A 119 -8.71 -26.52 -16.86
CA GLN A 119 -8.06 -26.34 -15.55
C GLN A 119 -7.59 -24.91 -15.22
N SER A 120 -7.93 -23.90 -16.04
CA SER A 120 -7.50 -22.51 -15.79
C SER A 120 -8.62 -21.46 -15.91
N VAL A 121 -9.89 -21.85 -16.05
CA VAL A 121 -10.97 -20.86 -16.30
C VAL A 121 -11.16 -19.90 -15.12
N ILE A 122 -11.16 -20.39 -13.88
CA ILE A 122 -11.27 -19.55 -12.68
C ILE A 122 -9.99 -18.73 -12.46
N ASP A 123 -8.82 -19.31 -12.74
CA ASP A 123 -7.55 -18.60 -12.71
C ASP A 123 -7.55 -17.42 -13.70
N ASP A 124 -7.94 -17.63 -14.95
CA ASP A 124 -7.99 -16.58 -15.97
C ASP A 124 -9.04 -15.52 -15.63
N LEU A 125 -10.21 -15.94 -15.14
CA LEU A 125 -11.25 -15.02 -14.71
C LEU A 125 -10.84 -14.21 -13.48
N SER A 126 -9.97 -14.74 -12.60
CA SER A 126 -9.48 -14.02 -11.44
C SER A 126 -8.64 -12.79 -11.85
N TYR A 127 -8.05 -12.76 -13.04
CA TYR A 127 -7.37 -11.57 -13.57
C TYR A 127 -8.33 -10.47 -14.05
N ASN A 128 -9.64 -10.74 -14.08
CA ASN A 128 -10.63 -9.74 -14.42
C ASN A 128 -10.73 -8.69 -13.31
N LYS A 129 -10.22 -7.48 -13.57
CA LYS A 129 -10.21 -6.40 -12.55
C LYS A 129 -11.59 -5.94 -12.12
N ARG A 130 -12.69 -6.37 -12.76
CA ARG A 130 -14.04 -6.18 -12.21
C ARG A 130 -14.18 -6.79 -10.82
N ASN A 131 -13.48 -7.89 -10.57
CA ASN A 131 -13.50 -8.59 -9.28
C ASN A 131 -12.96 -7.73 -8.13
N TYR A 132 -12.24 -6.63 -8.42
CA TYR A 132 -11.79 -5.65 -7.42
C TYR A 132 -12.94 -4.82 -6.84
N ARG A 133 -14.15 -4.95 -7.38
CA ARG A 133 -15.31 -4.12 -7.01
C ARG A 133 -16.60 -4.92 -6.91
N ASP A 134 -16.74 -5.96 -7.73
CA ASP A 134 -17.94 -6.76 -7.82
C ASP A 134 -17.57 -8.22 -8.09
N THR A 135 -18.08 -9.12 -7.24
CA THR A 135 -17.81 -10.55 -7.28
C THR A 135 -18.83 -11.32 -8.10
N TRP A 136 -19.93 -10.68 -8.55
CA TRP A 136 -21.07 -11.36 -9.17
C TRP A 136 -20.71 -12.23 -10.38
N LEU A 137 -19.89 -11.71 -11.29
CA LEU A 137 -19.48 -12.48 -12.49
C LEU A 137 -18.69 -13.72 -12.08
N PHE A 138 -17.75 -13.56 -11.16
CA PHE A 138 -16.94 -14.66 -10.63
C PHE A 138 -17.80 -15.73 -9.97
N ARG A 139 -18.75 -15.32 -9.10
CA ARG A 139 -19.70 -16.23 -8.45
C ARG A 139 -20.54 -17.02 -9.46
N ARG A 140 -21.11 -16.32 -10.46
CA ARG A 140 -21.92 -16.95 -11.50
C ARG A 140 -21.13 -17.92 -12.36
N VAL A 141 -19.90 -17.58 -12.72
CA VAL A 141 -19.04 -18.51 -13.47
C VAL A 141 -18.73 -19.76 -12.64
N PHE A 142 -18.42 -19.60 -11.35
CA PHE A 142 -18.22 -20.74 -10.45
C PHE A 142 -19.45 -21.66 -10.41
N ASP A 143 -20.65 -21.10 -10.22
CA ASP A 143 -21.89 -21.89 -10.18
C ASP A 143 -22.10 -22.68 -11.49
N ILE A 144 -21.87 -22.05 -12.64
CA ILE A 144 -22.00 -22.68 -13.96
C ILE A 144 -20.98 -23.82 -14.14
N LEU A 145 -19.73 -23.63 -13.72
CA LEU A 145 -18.71 -24.67 -13.82
C LEU A 145 -19.05 -25.86 -12.92
N LYS A 146 -19.57 -25.59 -11.72
CA LYS A 146 -20.05 -26.62 -10.79
C LYS A 146 -21.24 -27.39 -11.36
N GLU A 147 -22.23 -26.70 -11.93
CA GLU A 147 -23.38 -27.31 -12.62
C GLU A 147 -22.94 -28.21 -13.80
N ARG A 148 -21.78 -27.92 -14.39
CA ARG A 148 -21.17 -28.71 -15.46
C ARG A 148 -20.30 -29.86 -14.96
N GLY A 149 -20.33 -30.15 -13.67
CA GLY A 149 -19.66 -31.30 -13.04
C GLY A 149 -18.17 -31.08 -12.75
N MET A 150 -17.71 -29.83 -12.68
CA MET A 150 -16.33 -29.54 -12.28
C MET A 150 -16.26 -29.46 -10.75
N GLU A 151 -15.28 -30.13 -10.15
CA GLU A 151 -15.07 -30.14 -8.70
C GLU A 151 -14.34 -28.86 -8.25
N PRO A 152 -14.75 -28.17 -7.17
CA PRO A 152 -14.14 -26.93 -6.71
C PRO A 152 -12.62 -27.00 -6.54
N GLU A 153 -12.11 -28.11 -6.00
CA GLU A 153 -10.67 -28.37 -5.76
C GLU A 153 -9.84 -28.34 -7.04
N SER A 154 -10.47 -28.61 -8.19
CA SER A 154 -9.82 -28.62 -9.50
C SER A 154 -9.88 -27.28 -10.23
N MET A 155 -10.67 -26.31 -9.72
CA MET A 155 -10.95 -25.06 -10.42
C MET A 155 -9.93 -23.95 -10.12
N ALA A 156 -9.47 -23.86 -8.87
CA ALA A 156 -8.66 -22.74 -8.39
C ALA A 156 -7.23 -23.17 -8.10
N THR A 157 -6.26 -22.39 -8.55
CA THR A 157 -4.85 -22.60 -8.20
C THR A 157 -4.33 -21.48 -7.30
N VAL A 158 -3.03 -21.55 -6.98
CA VAL A 158 -2.28 -20.46 -6.35
C VAL A 158 -2.48 -19.12 -7.06
N ASN A 159 -2.67 -19.11 -8.38
CA ASN A 159 -2.86 -17.86 -9.13
C ASN A 159 -4.21 -17.20 -8.84
N THR A 160 -5.30 -17.97 -8.73
CA THR A 160 -6.60 -17.46 -8.27
C THR A 160 -6.44 -16.74 -6.93
N TRP A 161 -5.83 -17.40 -5.94
CA TRP A 161 -5.64 -16.82 -4.63
C TRP A 161 -4.76 -15.56 -4.65
N ARG A 162 -3.65 -15.55 -5.42
CA ARG A 162 -2.82 -14.35 -5.59
C ARG A 162 -3.63 -13.15 -6.09
N ASN A 163 -4.52 -13.36 -7.08
CA ASN A 163 -5.33 -12.29 -7.64
C ASN A 163 -6.43 -11.83 -6.68
N VAL A 164 -7.01 -12.75 -5.90
CA VAL A 164 -7.97 -12.44 -4.84
C VAL A 164 -7.31 -11.55 -3.78
N ILE A 165 -6.13 -11.91 -3.27
CA ILE A 165 -5.42 -11.09 -2.29
C ILE A 165 -5.03 -9.72 -2.87
N LYS A 166 -4.46 -9.69 -4.09
CA LYS A 166 -4.09 -8.43 -4.78
C LYS A 166 -5.27 -7.49 -5.04
N SER A 167 -6.49 -8.03 -5.10
CA SER A 167 -7.69 -7.22 -5.33
C SER A 167 -8.04 -6.31 -4.16
N ASN A 168 -7.56 -6.65 -2.95
CA ASN A 168 -7.94 -6.06 -1.69
C ASN A 168 -9.48 -6.06 -1.43
N ASN A 169 -10.23 -6.97 -2.08
CA ASN A 169 -11.68 -7.08 -1.94
C ASN A 169 -12.03 -8.17 -0.93
N VAL A 170 -12.34 -7.78 0.31
CA VAL A 170 -12.68 -8.70 1.42
C VAL A 170 -13.90 -9.58 1.11
N GLU A 171 -14.89 -9.06 0.37
CA GLU A 171 -16.07 -9.84 -0.02
C GLU A 171 -15.68 -10.98 -0.99
N TRP A 172 -14.73 -10.70 -1.89
CA TRP A 172 -14.22 -11.71 -2.82
C TRP A 172 -13.38 -12.75 -2.09
N TYR A 173 -12.52 -12.31 -1.18
CA TYR A 173 -11.73 -13.19 -0.32
C TYR A 173 -12.62 -14.15 0.48
N ASN A 174 -13.62 -13.63 1.20
CA ASN A 174 -14.55 -14.43 1.98
C ASN A 174 -15.38 -15.39 1.11
N TYR A 175 -15.75 -14.98 -0.10
CA TYR A 175 -16.38 -15.90 -1.04
C TYR A 175 -15.44 -17.03 -1.45
N VAL A 176 -14.23 -16.72 -1.89
CA VAL A 176 -13.24 -17.70 -2.39
C VAL A 176 -12.87 -18.68 -1.28
N LYS A 177 -12.61 -18.21 -0.06
CA LYS A 177 -12.30 -19.08 1.08
C LYS A 177 -13.44 -20.04 1.44
N SER A 178 -14.70 -19.63 1.20
CA SER A 178 -15.87 -20.49 1.44
C SER A 178 -16.08 -21.56 0.35
N LYS A 179 -15.44 -21.43 -0.82
CA LYS A 179 -15.67 -22.29 -1.99
C LYS A 179 -14.47 -23.16 -2.35
N PHE A 180 -13.27 -22.68 -2.09
CA PHE A 180 -12.03 -23.35 -2.48
C PHE A 180 -11.17 -23.59 -1.25
N PRO A 181 -10.57 -24.79 -1.11
CA PRO A 181 -9.53 -24.97 -0.12
C PRO A 181 -8.32 -24.10 -0.47
N MET A 182 -7.58 -23.66 0.56
CA MET A 182 -6.30 -23.00 0.33
C MET A 182 -5.31 -24.01 -0.29
N PRO A 183 -4.52 -23.66 -1.32
CA PRO A 183 -3.77 -24.63 -2.11
C PRO A 183 -2.69 -25.35 -1.29
N ALA A 184 -2.68 -26.68 -1.35
CA ALA A 184 -1.76 -27.54 -0.61
C ALA A 184 -0.47 -27.92 -1.38
N THR A 185 -0.26 -27.45 -2.61
CA THR A 185 0.95 -27.70 -3.42
C THR A 185 1.64 -26.38 -3.77
N GLY A 186 2.97 -26.30 -3.63
CA GLY A 186 3.72 -25.02 -3.72
C GLY A 186 3.71 -24.18 -2.42
N ILE A 187 3.28 -24.81 -1.32
CA ILE A 187 2.92 -24.27 0.00
C ILE A 187 3.88 -23.21 0.54
N HIS A 188 5.17 -23.53 0.70
CA HIS A 188 6.03 -22.64 1.49
C HIS A 188 6.28 -21.29 0.82
N HIS A 189 6.43 -21.27 -0.50
CA HIS A 189 6.68 -20.01 -1.18
C HIS A 189 5.42 -19.15 -1.24
N PHE A 190 4.28 -19.75 -1.55
CA PHE A 190 3.03 -19.02 -1.70
C PHE A 190 2.49 -18.50 -0.37
N LYS A 191 2.51 -19.32 0.70
CA LYS A 191 2.09 -18.92 2.05
C LYS A 191 2.82 -17.66 2.53
N LYS A 192 4.14 -17.63 2.31
CA LYS A 192 4.99 -16.48 2.67
C LYS A 192 4.78 -15.25 1.79
N GLU A 193 4.01 -15.34 0.70
CA GLU A 193 3.68 -14.20 -0.18
C GLU A 193 2.30 -13.59 0.11
N LEU A 194 1.41 -14.29 0.81
CA LEU A 194 0.03 -13.84 1.04
C LEU A 194 -0.02 -12.48 1.73
N VAL A 195 0.59 -12.35 2.91
CA VAL A 195 0.59 -11.09 3.66
C VAL A 195 1.34 -9.99 2.90
N PRO A 196 2.56 -10.20 2.35
CA PRO A 196 3.23 -9.18 1.53
C PRO A 196 2.43 -8.70 0.32
N LEU A 197 1.68 -9.57 -0.34
CA LEU A 197 0.82 -9.20 -1.47
C LEU A 197 -0.34 -8.30 -1.05
N SER A 198 -0.90 -8.53 0.14
CA SER A 198 -1.97 -7.69 0.69
C SER A 198 -1.42 -6.37 1.25
N ALA A 199 -0.23 -6.40 1.84
CA ALA A 199 0.43 -5.24 2.46
C ALA A 199 1.04 -4.26 1.43
N LYS A 200 1.17 -4.69 0.16
CA LYS A 200 1.71 -3.87 -0.93
C LYS A 200 0.63 -3.59 -1.97
N PRO A 201 -0.04 -2.43 -1.92
CA PRO A 201 -1.02 -2.04 -2.92
C PRO A 201 -0.44 -2.13 -4.33
N SER A 202 -1.12 -2.84 -5.23
CA SER A 202 -0.65 -2.99 -6.61
C SER A 202 -0.72 -1.64 -7.36
N GLN A 203 0.45 -1.09 -7.70
CA GLN A 203 0.57 0.08 -8.60
C GLN A 203 0.44 -0.37 -10.05
N ASP A 204 -0.77 -0.78 -10.44
CA ASP A 204 -1.08 -1.15 -11.81
C ASP A 204 -1.30 0.13 -12.65
N ASN A 205 -0.20 0.69 -13.18
CA ASN A 205 -0.15 2.01 -13.84
C ASN A 205 -0.91 2.12 -15.17
N TYR A 206 -1.54 1.04 -15.65
CA TYR A 206 -2.03 0.96 -17.03
C TYR A 206 -3.53 0.73 -17.21
N ARG A 207 -4.38 0.67 -16.16
CA ARG A 207 -5.81 0.33 -16.35
C ARG A 207 -6.79 1.06 -15.43
N ALA A 208 -8.01 1.25 -15.93
CA ALA A 208 -9.08 2.07 -15.36
C ALA A 208 -9.81 1.51 -14.11
N ILE A 209 -9.41 0.35 -13.58
CA ILE A 209 -9.98 -0.24 -12.34
C ILE A 209 -8.82 -0.65 -11.44
N HIS A 210 -8.75 -0.03 -10.27
CA HIS A 210 -7.73 -0.26 -9.25
C HIS A 210 -8.29 -1.15 -8.12
N PRO A 211 -7.42 -1.84 -7.34
CA PRO A 211 -7.80 -2.54 -6.12
C PRO A 211 -8.62 -1.68 -5.15
N MET A 212 -9.33 -2.29 -4.19
CA MET A 212 -10.00 -1.51 -3.14
C MET A 212 -8.95 -0.82 -2.25
N THR A 213 -9.31 0.33 -1.69
CA THR A 213 -8.55 1.00 -0.63
C THR A 213 -8.99 0.43 0.72
N GLY A 214 -8.14 0.53 1.74
CA GLY A 214 -8.41 -0.02 3.07
C GLY A 214 -7.61 -1.27 3.36
N THR A 215 -7.85 -1.84 4.53
CA THR A 215 -7.07 -2.96 5.09
C THR A 215 -7.94 -4.12 5.57
N GLU A 216 -9.23 -4.12 5.24
CA GLU A 216 -10.20 -5.11 5.69
C GLU A 216 -9.84 -6.52 5.25
N LEU A 217 -9.38 -6.68 4.00
CA LEU A 217 -8.90 -7.98 3.52
C LEU A 217 -7.64 -8.42 4.28
N LEU A 218 -6.72 -7.49 4.56
CA LEU A 218 -5.50 -7.80 5.31
C LEU A 218 -5.81 -8.25 6.73
N ALA A 219 -6.73 -7.57 7.42
CA ALA A 219 -7.19 -7.93 8.75
C ALA A 219 -7.77 -9.35 8.77
N GLU A 220 -8.69 -9.64 7.86
CA GLU A 220 -9.32 -10.97 7.75
C GLU A 220 -8.29 -12.06 7.42
N LEU A 221 -7.37 -11.77 6.49
CA LEU A 221 -6.30 -12.67 6.09
C LEU A 221 -5.37 -13.00 7.27
N LEU A 222 -4.95 -12.01 8.05
CA LEU A 222 -4.07 -12.23 9.19
C LEU A 222 -4.73 -13.13 10.23
N GLN A 223 -6.00 -12.88 10.54
CA GLN A 223 -6.77 -13.71 11.46
C GLN A 223 -6.87 -15.16 10.96
N ASP A 224 -7.30 -15.35 9.70
CA ASP A 224 -7.45 -16.68 9.10
C ASP A 224 -6.11 -17.45 9.06
N LEU A 225 -4.99 -16.78 8.81
CA LEU A 225 -3.65 -17.41 8.77
C LEU A 225 -3.16 -17.82 10.16
N ILE A 226 -3.36 -16.98 11.17
CA ILE A 226 -2.98 -17.29 12.55
C ILE A 226 -3.81 -18.45 13.09
N ASP A 227 -5.12 -18.45 12.82
CA ASP A 227 -6.01 -19.55 13.23
C ASP A 227 -5.66 -20.86 12.50
N PHE A 228 -5.17 -20.77 11.26
CA PHE A 228 -4.74 -21.93 10.48
C PHE A 228 -3.43 -22.56 11.00
N ASP A 229 -2.41 -21.75 11.28
CA ASP A 229 -1.16 -22.20 11.88
C ASP A 229 -0.51 -21.09 12.71
N PRO A 230 -0.71 -21.08 14.04
CA PRO A 230 -0.18 -20.05 14.92
C PRO A 230 1.33 -20.17 15.16
N SER A 231 1.99 -21.22 14.64
CA SER A 231 3.44 -21.44 14.78
C SER A 231 4.26 -20.95 13.59
N GLU A 232 3.62 -20.73 12.44
CA GLU A 232 4.27 -20.29 11.21
C GLU A 232 4.56 -18.77 11.25
N ASN A 233 5.68 -18.36 10.62
CA ASN A 233 6.07 -16.97 10.56
C ASN A 233 5.47 -16.28 9.31
N TRP A 234 4.18 -15.94 9.41
CA TRP A 234 3.41 -15.33 8.31
C TRP A 234 3.93 -13.95 7.88
N LEU A 235 4.66 -13.25 8.75
CA LEU A 235 5.17 -11.90 8.51
C LEU A 235 6.61 -11.87 7.99
N GLU A 236 7.28 -13.02 7.86
CA GLU A 236 8.72 -13.11 7.54
C GLU A 236 9.14 -12.33 6.28
N ARG A 237 8.25 -12.23 5.28
CA ARG A 237 8.53 -11.56 4.00
C ARG A 237 7.89 -10.18 3.87
N VAL A 238 7.23 -9.66 4.89
CA VAL A 238 6.69 -8.30 4.88
C VAL A 238 7.87 -7.32 4.87
N ASN A 239 7.86 -6.38 3.93
CA ASN A 239 8.90 -5.34 3.85
C ASN A 239 8.42 -4.10 4.60
N PHE A 240 8.81 -3.98 5.87
CA PHE A 240 8.44 -2.85 6.73
C PHE A 240 9.12 -1.54 6.28
N SER A 241 10.31 -1.61 5.69
CA SER A 241 10.96 -0.43 5.10
C SER A 241 10.15 0.15 3.94
N TYR A 242 9.51 -0.68 3.11
CA TYR A 242 8.62 -0.23 2.04
C TYR A 242 7.39 0.49 2.60
N LEU A 243 6.79 -0.05 3.67
CA LEU A 243 5.67 0.62 4.35
C LEU A 243 6.11 1.98 4.91
N ALA A 244 7.31 2.04 5.49
CA ALA A 244 7.90 3.24 6.05
C ALA A 244 8.26 4.29 5.00
N GLU A 245 8.78 3.89 3.85
CA GLU A 245 9.11 4.77 2.72
C GLU A 245 7.84 5.44 2.16
N HIS A 246 6.77 4.66 2.03
CA HIS A 246 5.52 5.09 1.38
C HIS A 246 4.47 5.61 2.37
N GLY A 247 4.75 5.63 3.67
CA GLY A 247 3.84 6.14 4.70
C GLY A 247 2.55 5.32 4.83
N LEU A 248 2.61 4.00 4.66
CA LEU A 248 1.45 3.09 4.73
C LEU A 248 1.09 2.75 6.18
N VAL A 249 0.59 3.76 6.90
CA VAL A 249 0.29 3.69 8.35
C VAL A 249 -0.84 2.70 8.66
N ASP A 250 -1.92 2.76 7.87
CA ASP A 250 -3.10 1.90 8.00
C ASP A 250 -2.73 0.41 7.91
N ILE A 251 -1.85 0.06 6.98
CA ILE A 251 -1.33 -1.31 6.82
C ILE A 251 -0.53 -1.74 8.06
N LEU A 252 0.37 -0.88 8.57
CA LEU A 252 1.14 -1.20 9.77
C LEU A 252 0.24 -1.35 11.01
N GLU A 253 -0.68 -0.43 11.24
CA GLU A 253 -1.62 -0.49 12.36
C GLU A 253 -2.49 -1.75 12.32
N THR A 254 -2.92 -2.17 11.12
CA THR A 254 -3.66 -3.41 10.93
C THR A 254 -2.81 -4.64 11.28
N ILE A 255 -1.55 -4.67 10.85
CA ILE A 255 -0.63 -5.77 11.19
C ILE A 255 -0.36 -5.80 12.70
N GLU A 256 -0.12 -4.65 13.34
CA GLU A 256 0.09 -4.55 14.79
C GLU A 256 -1.13 -5.05 15.57
N MET A 257 -2.34 -4.67 15.13
CA MET A 257 -3.59 -5.03 15.79
C MET A 257 -3.90 -6.53 15.72
N HIS A 258 -3.69 -7.16 14.57
CA HIS A 258 -4.09 -8.56 14.34
C HIS A 258 -2.94 -9.57 14.46
N ALA A 259 -1.70 -9.12 14.31
CA ALA A 259 -0.52 -9.99 14.24
C ALA A 259 0.72 -9.39 14.94
N GLY A 260 0.55 -8.43 15.85
CA GLY A 260 1.64 -7.70 16.50
C GLY A 260 2.68 -8.59 17.19
N SER A 261 2.24 -9.70 17.80
CA SER A 261 3.11 -10.70 18.46
C SER A 261 4.00 -11.47 17.48
N TYR A 262 3.63 -11.51 16.19
CA TYR A 262 4.35 -12.21 15.13
C TYR A 262 5.33 -11.30 14.40
N ILE A 263 5.35 -10.00 14.71
CA ILE A 263 6.23 -9.06 14.03
C ILE A 263 7.69 -9.36 14.42
N PRO A 264 8.57 -9.59 13.43
CA PRO A 264 9.99 -9.79 13.70
C PRO A 264 10.64 -8.46 14.13
N ARG A 265 10.97 -8.34 15.43
CA ARG A 265 11.55 -7.12 16.04
C ARG A 265 13.00 -7.27 16.45
N THR A 266 13.49 -8.49 16.58
CA THR A 266 14.88 -8.79 16.98
C THR A 266 15.68 -9.23 15.78
N LEU A 267 16.80 -8.56 15.53
CA LEU A 267 17.78 -8.99 14.54
C LEU A 267 18.59 -10.15 15.11
N THR A 268 18.59 -11.28 14.42
CA THR A 268 19.53 -12.37 14.69
C THR A 268 20.86 -12.02 14.05
N PRO A 269 21.99 -12.07 14.78
CA PRO A 269 23.30 -11.76 14.19
C PRO A 269 23.61 -12.73 13.05
N THR A 270 23.69 -12.23 11.82
CA THR A 270 24.21 -13.04 10.70
C THR A 270 25.72 -13.25 10.91
N PRO A 271 26.23 -14.49 10.76
CA PRO A 271 27.66 -14.77 10.87
C PRO A 271 28.49 -13.86 9.93
N PRO A 272 29.60 -13.27 10.41
CA PRO A 272 30.45 -12.42 9.57
C PRO A 272 30.96 -13.20 8.35
N GLY A 273 30.78 -12.64 7.15
CA GLY A 273 31.39 -13.15 5.91
C GLY A 273 30.52 -14.00 4.98
N TYR A 274 29.27 -14.31 5.35
CA TYR A 274 28.42 -15.22 4.55
C TYR A 274 27.32 -14.57 3.71
N VAL A 275 27.12 -13.26 3.82
CA VAL A 275 25.93 -12.59 3.26
C VAL A 275 26.34 -11.32 2.52
N SER A 276 25.85 -11.14 1.29
CA SER A 276 26.12 -9.93 0.51
C SER A 276 25.46 -8.70 1.15
N LYS A 277 25.98 -7.48 0.87
CA LYS A 277 25.35 -6.23 1.34
C LYS A 277 23.87 -6.13 0.96
N SER A 278 23.49 -6.60 -0.23
CA SER A 278 22.08 -6.57 -0.69
C SER A 278 21.20 -7.53 0.11
N GLN A 279 21.71 -8.69 0.50
CA GLN A 279 20.98 -9.64 1.34
C GLN A 279 20.85 -9.13 2.79
N GLN A 280 21.85 -8.43 3.32
CA GLN A 280 21.76 -7.77 4.63
C GLN A 280 20.69 -6.69 4.64
N VAL A 281 20.60 -5.85 3.60
CA VAL A 281 19.54 -4.84 3.47
C VAL A 281 18.16 -5.49 3.43
N GLN A 282 17.98 -6.53 2.61
CA GLN A 282 16.70 -7.26 2.56
C GLN A 282 16.32 -7.92 3.89
N TYR A 283 17.31 -8.33 4.68
CA TYR A 283 17.08 -8.89 6.01
C TYR A 283 16.59 -7.80 6.98
N LEU A 284 17.24 -6.64 7.00
CA LEU A 284 16.83 -5.49 7.82
C LEU A 284 15.43 -4.99 7.45
N ASP A 285 15.12 -4.93 6.15
CA ASP A 285 13.84 -4.44 5.65
C ASP A 285 12.64 -5.32 6.05
N ARG A 286 12.90 -6.56 6.48
CA ARG A 286 11.88 -7.50 6.96
C ARG A 286 11.62 -7.42 8.45
N HIS A 287 12.39 -6.62 9.19
CA HIS A 287 12.23 -6.47 10.63
C HIS A 287 11.71 -5.08 10.97
N LEU A 288 10.78 -5.00 11.91
CA LEU A 288 10.26 -3.74 12.41
C LEU A 288 11.19 -3.22 13.52
N THR A 289 12.16 -2.40 13.15
CA THR A 289 13.29 -1.98 14.02
C THR A 289 13.60 -0.49 13.90
N GLU A 290 14.65 -0.02 14.58
CA GLU A 290 15.20 1.33 14.41
C GLU A 290 15.61 1.64 12.96
N HIS A 291 15.99 0.63 12.16
CA HIS A 291 16.22 0.80 10.73
C HIS A 291 14.96 1.31 10.02
N THR A 292 13.80 0.72 10.31
CA THR A 292 12.50 1.15 9.77
C THR A 292 12.18 2.60 10.17
N MET A 293 12.46 2.99 11.42
CA MET A 293 12.34 4.37 11.89
C MET A 293 13.22 5.31 11.07
N THR A 294 14.46 4.91 10.80
CA THR A 294 15.42 5.68 9.99
C THR A 294 14.90 5.86 8.56
N VAL A 295 14.35 4.82 7.93
CA VAL A 295 13.73 4.91 6.59
C VAL A 295 12.55 5.88 6.60
N ALA A 296 11.68 5.82 7.60
CA ALA A 296 10.55 6.75 7.74
C ALA A 296 11.02 8.22 7.89
N ILE A 297 12.10 8.45 8.63
CA ILE A 297 12.72 9.78 8.80
C ILE A 297 13.30 10.29 7.48
N GLN A 298 14.03 9.46 6.74
CA GLN A 298 14.61 9.84 5.44
C GLN A 298 13.54 10.27 4.44
N HIS A 299 12.37 9.63 4.49
CA HIS A 299 11.22 9.94 3.65
C HIS A 299 10.23 10.92 4.30
N LYS A 300 10.55 11.45 5.48
CA LYS A 300 9.76 12.45 6.22
C LYS A 300 8.31 12.03 6.51
N GLN A 301 8.08 10.73 6.72
CA GLN A 301 6.75 10.17 6.91
C GLN A 301 6.27 10.33 8.37
N ILE A 302 5.82 11.53 8.74
CA ILE A 302 5.52 11.90 10.13
C ILE A 302 4.45 11.01 10.80
N ALA A 303 3.38 10.66 10.06
CA ALA A 303 2.32 9.81 10.59
C ALA A 303 2.84 8.39 10.86
N PHE A 304 3.74 7.89 10.01
CA PHE A 304 4.38 6.59 10.18
C PHE A 304 5.35 6.60 11.36
N ILE A 305 6.16 7.65 11.52
CA ILE A 305 7.03 7.84 12.70
C ILE A 305 6.19 7.86 13.99
N LYS A 306 5.07 8.56 13.99
CA LYS A 306 4.14 8.59 15.14
C LYS A 306 3.60 7.19 15.46
N CYS A 307 3.23 6.41 14.44
CA CYS A 307 2.78 5.02 14.61
C CYS A 307 3.91 4.14 15.19
N LEU A 308 5.11 4.17 14.59
CA LEU A 308 6.27 3.41 15.08
C LEU A 308 6.58 3.73 16.55
N TYR A 309 6.51 5.01 16.92
CA TYR A 309 6.80 5.45 18.29
C TYR A 309 5.69 5.09 19.28
N LYS A 310 4.43 5.44 18.98
CA LYS A 310 3.32 5.31 19.95
C LYS A 310 2.68 3.92 19.96
N VAL A 311 2.56 3.27 18.80
CA VAL A 311 1.95 1.95 18.64
C VAL A 311 3.01 0.87 18.76
N SER A 312 3.99 0.88 17.86
CA SER A 312 5.03 -0.17 17.78
C SER A 312 6.11 -0.09 18.85
N LYS A 313 6.10 0.96 19.69
CA LYS A 313 7.04 1.22 20.79
C LYS A 313 8.52 1.25 20.35
N ILE A 314 8.80 1.65 19.11
CA ILE A 314 10.18 1.84 18.64
C ILE A 314 10.66 3.22 19.11
N PRO A 315 11.70 3.29 19.97
CA PRO A 315 12.15 4.55 20.52
C PRO A 315 12.85 5.42 19.46
N LEU A 316 12.79 6.75 19.67
CA LEU A 316 13.63 7.71 18.96
C LEU A 316 14.97 7.83 19.69
N THR A 317 15.92 6.98 19.32
CA THR A 317 17.29 6.96 19.84
C THR A 317 18.09 8.21 19.45
N LEU A 318 19.27 8.39 20.04
CA LEU A 318 20.22 9.43 19.61
C LEU A 318 20.50 9.37 18.10
N SER A 319 20.75 8.17 17.56
CA SER A 319 21.04 7.97 16.13
C SER A 319 19.90 8.47 15.25
N THR A 320 18.65 8.13 15.58
CA THR A 320 17.48 8.61 14.83
C THR A 320 17.29 10.13 14.96
N LEU A 321 17.56 10.72 16.13
CA LEU A 321 17.55 12.19 16.32
C LEU A 321 18.61 12.89 15.46
N MET A 322 19.79 12.29 15.32
CA MET A 322 20.82 12.80 14.40
C MET A 322 20.37 12.69 12.95
N ALA A 323 19.72 11.60 12.56
CA ALA A 323 19.14 11.45 11.22
C ALA A 323 18.07 12.52 10.93
N ILE A 324 17.23 12.85 11.92
CA ILE A 324 16.23 13.92 11.84
C ILE A 324 16.92 15.27 11.62
N ALA A 325 17.93 15.61 12.41
CA ALA A 325 18.68 16.87 12.26
C ALA A 325 19.28 17.02 10.85
N ARG A 326 19.79 15.92 10.28
CA ARG A 326 20.40 15.90 8.93
C ARG A 326 19.40 16.12 7.79
N THR A 327 18.08 16.01 8.03
CA THR A 327 17.08 16.38 7.03
C THR A 327 17.12 17.88 6.69
N CYS A 328 17.61 18.71 7.62
CA CYS A 328 17.59 20.18 7.55
C CYS A 328 16.21 20.72 7.15
N ASP A 329 15.15 20.13 7.70
CA ASP A 329 13.75 20.48 7.42
C ASP A 329 13.08 20.89 8.72
N LEU A 330 12.98 22.21 8.94
CA LEU A 330 12.44 22.76 10.18
C LEU A 330 10.96 22.37 10.39
N PRO A 331 10.04 22.50 9.40
CA PRO A 331 8.68 22.01 9.53
C PRO A 331 8.59 20.54 9.95
N PHE A 332 9.42 19.67 9.38
CA PHE A 332 9.46 18.25 9.75
C PHE A 332 9.93 18.04 11.20
N ILE A 333 10.98 18.75 11.63
CA ILE A 333 11.51 18.68 13.01
C ILE A 333 10.46 19.17 14.02
N ILE A 334 9.74 20.24 13.72
CA ILE A 334 8.64 20.75 14.55
C ILE A 334 7.51 19.71 14.62
N ALA A 335 7.10 19.15 13.48
CA ALA A 335 6.06 18.13 13.44
C ALA A 335 6.44 16.90 14.28
N LEU A 336 7.72 16.51 14.27
CA LEU A 336 8.24 15.42 15.08
C LEU A 336 8.30 15.75 16.58
N HIS A 337 8.72 16.96 16.94
CA HIS A 337 8.65 17.43 18.32
C HIS A 337 7.22 17.38 18.85
N ASN A 338 6.23 17.77 18.03
CA ASN A 338 4.82 17.77 18.38
C ASN A 338 4.21 16.38 18.59
N ILE A 339 4.91 15.29 18.25
CA ILE A 339 4.48 13.92 18.63
C ILE A 339 4.47 13.77 20.16
N GLU A 340 5.44 14.40 20.84
CA GLU A 340 5.55 14.44 22.30
C GLU A 340 6.51 15.57 22.71
N PRO A 341 6.00 16.80 22.91
CA PRO A 341 6.82 17.98 23.15
C PRO A 341 7.71 17.87 24.39
N GLU A 342 7.19 17.21 25.43
CA GLU A 342 7.85 17.07 26.74
C GLU A 342 9.12 16.19 26.70
N ALA A 343 9.33 15.42 25.62
CA ALA A 343 10.44 14.49 25.50
C ALA A 343 11.82 15.16 25.28
N GLY A 344 11.91 16.50 25.29
CA GLY A 344 13.19 17.22 25.18
C GLY A 344 13.94 17.09 23.84
N ARG A 345 13.39 16.36 22.85
CA ARG A 345 14.06 16.02 21.58
C ARG A 345 14.51 17.24 20.77
N LEU A 346 13.71 18.30 20.78
CA LEU A 346 14.02 19.54 20.07
C LEU A 346 15.32 20.16 20.57
N TYR A 347 15.58 20.07 21.87
CA TYR A 347 16.80 20.54 22.50
C TYR A 347 18.01 19.69 22.11
N THR A 348 17.88 18.36 22.14
CA THR A 348 18.94 17.45 21.67
C THR A 348 19.30 17.70 20.21
N ILE A 349 18.30 17.87 19.34
CA ILE A 349 18.50 18.19 17.92
C ILE A 349 19.17 19.57 17.78
N PHE A 350 18.73 20.57 18.54
CA PHE A 350 19.34 21.90 18.54
C PHE A 350 20.83 21.86 18.91
N LEU A 351 21.17 21.18 20.00
CA LEU A 351 22.57 21.02 20.44
C LEU A 351 23.43 20.38 19.35
N HIS A 352 22.92 19.32 18.70
CA HIS A 352 23.62 18.70 17.59
C HIS A 352 23.84 19.67 16.43
N VAL A 353 22.80 20.39 16.01
CA VAL A 353 22.86 21.33 14.87
C VAL A 353 23.91 22.42 15.11
N MET A 354 24.06 22.88 16.35
CA MET A 354 25.06 23.88 16.74
C MET A 354 26.47 23.31 16.89
N SER A 355 26.64 21.98 17.03
CA SER A 355 27.95 21.34 17.14
C SER A 355 28.81 21.47 15.87
N SER A 356 30.13 21.39 16.02
CA SER A 356 31.06 21.34 14.88
C SER A 356 30.87 20.08 14.01
N LYS A 357 30.45 18.96 14.62
CA LYS A 357 30.22 17.66 13.94
C LYS A 357 29.09 17.75 12.91
N PHE A 358 28.05 18.57 13.15
CA PHE A 358 26.94 18.71 12.19
C PHE A 358 27.40 19.24 10.82
N SER A 359 28.34 20.19 10.79
CA SER A 359 28.90 20.73 9.54
C SER A 359 29.65 19.68 8.72
N GLN A 360 30.23 18.66 9.37
CA GLN A 360 31.03 17.64 8.69
C GLN A 360 30.20 16.79 7.73
N TYR A 361 28.91 16.55 8.03
CA TYR A 361 28.00 15.80 7.15
C TYR A 361 27.73 16.51 5.81
N PHE A 362 27.95 17.82 5.74
CA PHE A 362 27.62 18.64 4.58
C PHE A 362 28.87 19.17 3.86
N ALA A 363 30.07 18.77 4.29
CA ALA A 363 31.34 19.30 3.78
C ALA A 363 31.69 18.87 2.32
N ILE A 364 30.84 18.04 1.70
CA ILE A 364 31.08 17.44 0.39
C ILE A 364 30.85 18.43 -0.77
N SER A 365 30.02 19.47 -0.59
CA SER A 365 29.78 20.46 -1.64
C SER A 365 29.50 21.87 -1.11
N PRO A 366 29.86 22.95 -1.86
CA PRO A 366 29.54 24.32 -1.48
C PRO A 366 28.03 24.57 -1.28
N HIS A 367 27.19 23.89 -2.07
CA HIS A 367 25.74 23.97 -1.95
C HIS A 367 25.25 23.38 -0.63
N SER A 368 25.80 22.23 -0.23
CA SER A 368 25.50 21.58 1.05
C SER A 368 25.93 22.42 2.26
N VAL A 369 27.07 23.12 2.16
CA VAL A 369 27.55 24.03 3.21
C VAL A 369 26.62 25.23 3.38
N SER A 370 26.15 25.84 2.27
CA SER A 370 25.18 26.94 2.30
C SER A 370 23.85 26.50 2.91
N LYS A 371 23.34 25.32 2.52
CA LYS A 371 22.12 24.73 3.10
C LYS A 371 22.23 24.55 4.62
N CYS A 372 23.37 24.05 5.11
CA CYS A 372 23.65 23.90 6.53
C CYS A 372 23.64 25.24 7.29
N LYS A 373 24.31 26.27 6.74
CA LYS A 373 24.31 27.63 7.33
C LYS A 373 22.91 28.25 7.40
N ASN A 374 22.14 28.15 6.32
CA ASN A 374 20.78 28.69 6.26
C ASN A 374 19.86 27.99 7.27
N PHE A 375 19.91 26.65 7.31
CA PHE A 375 19.12 25.87 8.26
C PHE A 375 19.48 26.18 9.72
N ARG A 376 20.78 26.35 10.05
CA ARG A 376 21.22 26.76 11.39
C ARG A 376 20.60 28.09 11.83
N LYS A 377 20.58 29.07 10.93
CA LYS A 377 19.98 30.37 11.20
C LYS A 377 18.47 30.22 11.45
N GLU A 378 17.77 29.57 10.52
CA GLU A 378 16.31 29.34 10.61
C GLU A 378 15.93 28.62 11.90
N PHE A 379 16.65 27.55 12.23
CA PHE A 379 16.37 26.76 13.43
C PHE A 379 16.69 27.54 14.72
N THR A 380 17.75 28.34 14.72
CA THR A 380 18.08 29.22 15.85
C THR A 380 17.00 30.28 16.08
N ASP A 381 16.55 30.95 15.01
CA ASP A 381 15.49 31.96 15.09
C ASP A 381 14.19 31.35 15.63
N HIS A 382 13.85 30.14 15.19
CA HIS A 382 12.70 29.39 15.71
C HIS A 382 12.85 29.07 17.20
N VAL A 383 13.95 28.46 17.63
CA VAL A 383 14.16 28.05 19.03
C VAL A 383 14.25 29.26 19.98
N LYS A 384 14.83 30.38 19.53
CA LYS A 384 14.83 31.66 20.27
C LYS A 384 13.41 32.15 20.55
N SER A 385 12.52 32.05 19.56
CA SER A 385 11.11 32.48 19.73
C SER A 385 10.34 31.64 20.76
N LEU A 386 10.78 30.41 21.03
CA LEU A 386 10.15 29.48 21.97
C LEU A 386 10.65 29.64 23.42
N ASN A 387 11.58 30.58 23.69
CA ASN A 387 12.27 30.71 25.00
C ASN A 387 12.90 29.39 25.51
N TYR A 388 13.27 28.50 24.59
CA TYR A 388 13.80 27.17 24.91
C TYR A 388 15.28 27.18 25.31
N LEU A 389 15.94 28.33 25.15
CA LEU A 389 17.36 28.52 25.42
C LEU A 389 17.55 29.03 26.84
N ASP A 390 18.42 28.39 27.60
CA ASP A 390 18.89 28.98 28.85
C ASP A 390 19.70 30.26 28.59
N HIS A 391 19.95 31.03 29.63
CA HIS A 391 20.65 32.32 29.51
C HIS A 391 22.04 32.17 28.86
N ASN A 392 22.73 31.06 29.09
CA ASN A 392 24.08 30.80 28.58
C ASN A 392 24.07 30.49 27.08
N LEU A 393 23.14 29.66 26.60
CA LEU A 393 22.94 29.39 25.17
C LEU A 393 22.46 30.63 24.44
N LYS A 394 21.57 31.41 25.06
CA LYS A 394 21.04 32.64 24.47
C LYS A 394 22.16 33.65 24.20
N CYS A 395 23.00 33.92 25.21
CA CYS A 395 24.18 34.76 25.05
C CYS A 395 25.11 34.24 23.93
N PHE A 396 25.34 32.93 23.85
CA PHE A 396 26.17 32.36 22.77
C PHE A 396 25.57 32.55 21.38
N THR A 397 24.27 32.28 21.20
CA THR A 397 23.59 32.48 19.91
C THR A 397 23.46 33.95 19.49
N ASP A 398 23.65 34.87 20.42
CA ASP A 398 23.66 36.31 20.16
C ASP A 398 25.09 36.83 19.86
N THR A 399 26.12 36.16 20.37
CA THR A 399 27.54 36.54 20.16
C THR A 399 28.29 35.73 19.10
N ALA A 400 27.84 34.52 18.77
CA ALA A 400 28.49 33.68 17.79
C ALA A 400 28.22 34.21 16.37
N THR A 401 29.22 34.86 15.77
CA THR A 401 29.30 34.90 14.31
C THR A 401 29.23 33.46 13.81
N LEU A 402 28.33 33.17 12.87
CA LEU A 402 28.07 31.86 12.25
C LEU A 402 29.28 31.29 11.45
N ASP A 403 30.51 31.67 11.81
CA ASP A 403 31.76 31.19 11.26
C ASP A 403 32.32 30.04 12.11
N ALA A 404 31.97 28.84 11.66
CA ALA A 404 32.68 27.56 11.64
C ALA A 404 33.61 27.05 12.79
N THR A 405 34.04 27.81 13.79
CA THR A 405 35.12 27.38 14.70
C THR A 405 34.87 27.54 16.20
N ALA A 406 33.72 28.05 16.63
CA ALA A 406 33.38 28.10 18.06
C ALA A 406 33.11 26.68 18.59
N ARG A 407 34.12 26.07 19.24
CA ARG A 407 33.99 24.81 20.00
C ARG A 407 33.08 25.07 21.19
N VAL A 408 31.92 24.42 21.22
CA VAL A 408 30.96 24.54 22.33
C VAL A 408 31.25 23.43 23.34
N ILE A 409 31.74 23.81 24.52
CA ILE A 409 31.65 22.99 25.74
C ILE A 409 30.50 23.59 26.53
N TYR A 410 29.32 22.97 26.47
CA TYR A 410 28.14 23.46 27.18
C TYR A 410 27.51 22.31 27.93
N GLN A 411 27.54 22.30 29.27
CA GLN A 411 26.78 21.34 30.08
C GLN A 411 25.46 21.98 30.53
N PRO A 412 24.29 21.42 30.16
CA PRO A 412 23.00 21.92 30.63
C PRO A 412 22.91 21.85 32.17
N LYS A 413 22.13 22.73 32.80
CA LYS A 413 21.89 22.67 34.26
C LYS A 413 20.87 21.59 34.69
N ASN A 414 20.13 21.00 33.75
CA ASN A 414 19.10 19.97 33.97
C ASN A 414 19.31 18.72 33.08
N THR A 415 20.56 18.39 32.77
CA THR A 415 20.95 17.22 31.96
C THR A 415 20.35 15.93 32.53
N GLU A 416 20.35 15.76 33.85
CA GLU A 416 19.85 14.53 34.48
C GLU A 416 18.36 14.27 34.23
N GLN A 417 17.49 15.28 34.24
CA GLN A 417 16.05 15.06 34.01
C GLN A 417 15.72 14.78 32.53
N HIS A 418 16.34 15.50 31.59
CA HIS A 418 16.08 15.28 30.16
C HIS A 418 16.78 14.04 29.59
N PHE A 419 17.94 13.66 30.14
CA PHE A 419 18.67 12.46 29.74
C PHE A 419 18.31 11.22 30.54
N SER A 420 17.65 11.34 31.71
CA SER A 420 17.13 10.17 32.44
C SER A 420 16.20 9.29 31.59
N ILE A 421 15.42 9.88 30.68
CA ILE A 421 14.55 9.14 29.74
C ILE A 421 15.38 8.30 28.75
N PHE A 422 16.55 8.79 28.33
CA PHE A 422 17.46 8.05 27.44
C PHE A 422 18.29 7.01 28.23
N GLN A 423 18.69 7.33 29.47
CA GLN A 423 19.40 6.42 30.37
C GLN A 423 18.53 5.25 30.86
N GLN A 424 17.20 5.39 30.89
CA GLN A 424 16.26 4.30 31.19
C GLN A 424 16.19 3.23 30.09
N HIS A 425 16.60 3.55 28.86
CA HIS A 425 16.55 2.63 27.72
C HIS A 425 17.94 2.16 27.27
N ASP A 426 19.00 2.88 27.65
CA ASP A 426 20.38 2.42 27.52
C ASP A 426 21.21 2.90 28.72
N PRO A 427 21.44 2.03 29.73
CA PRO A 427 22.14 2.40 30.96
C PRO A 427 23.65 2.68 30.76
N GLN A 428 24.19 2.47 29.55
CA GLN A 428 25.58 2.84 29.23
C GLN A 428 25.74 4.30 28.79
N ILE A 429 24.66 5.07 28.68
CA ILE A 429 24.74 6.51 28.40
C ILE A 429 25.26 7.23 29.66
N SER A 430 26.58 7.40 29.75
CA SER A 430 27.20 8.28 30.75
C SER A 430 26.62 9.69 30.59
N THR A 431 26.48 10.41 31.71
CA THR A 431 26.10 11.83 31.74
C THR A 431 26.85 12.58 30.63
N PHE A 432 26.12 13.01 29.59
CA PHE A 432 26.68 13.58 28.37
C PHE A 432 27.72 14.68 28.68
N SER A 433 28.99 14.29 28.66
CA SER A 433 30.11 15.19 28.45
C SER A 433 30.29 15.33 26.94
N PHE A 434 30.44 16.55 26.45
CA PHE A 434 30.46 16.86 25.01
C PHE A 434 31.68 16.27 24.27
N ASP A 435 32.62 15.68 25.03
CA ASP A 435 33.80 14.97 24.53
C ASP A 435 33.62 13.43 24.45
N ASP A 436 32.59 12.84 25.09
CA ASP A 436 32.46 11.36 25.22
C ASP A 436 31.73 10.68 24.04
N VAL A 437 31.54 11.35 22.90
CA VAL A 437 31.06 10.68 21.66
C VAL A 437 32.22 9.97 20.93
N ASP A 438 33.33 9.71 21.62
CA ASP A 438 34.44 8.87 21.20
C ASP A 438 34.68 7.82 22.29
N ASP A 439 33.99 6.67 22.19
CA ASP A 439 34.57 5.33 22.34
C ASP A 439 33.46 4.29 22.51
N THR A 440 32.84 3.89 21.41
CA THR A 440 32.52 2.47 21.18
C THR A 440 32.43 2.22 19.69
N ARG A 441 33.22 1.23 19.27
CA ARG A 441 33.46 0.76 17.89
C ARG A 441 32.23 0.28 17.16
#